data_AF-A0A7W4VV08-F1
#
_entry.id   AF-A0A7W4VV08-F1
#
_cell.length_a   1.000
_cell.length_b   1.000
_cell.length_c   1.000
_cell.angle_alpha   90.00
_cell.angle_beta   90.00
_cell.angle_gamma   90.00
#
_symmetry.space_group_name_H-M   'P 1'
#
loop_
_entity.id
_entity.type
_entity.pdbx_description
1 polymer ?
#
loop_
_entity_poly.entity_id
_entity_poly.type
_entity_poly.pdbx_seq_one_letter_code
_entity_poly.pdbx_strand_id
1 'polypeptide(L)' 'MEAEDNRAVQEIIESLEPGERAAVFALWADELGRGWVPKRTDLEAALHVVRSRRP' A
#
# COMPACT_ATOMS: atom_id res chain seq x y z
N MET A 1 19.21 5.24 0.88
CA MET A 1 18.51 4.03 1.32
C MET A 1 17.00 4.30 1.44
N GLU A 2 16.55 5.25 2.28
CA GLU A 2 15.10 5.55 2.41
C GLU A 2 14.40 6.06 1.14
N ALA A 3 15.08 6.88 0.32
CA ALA A 3 14.49 7.40 -0.91
C ALA A 3 14.24 6.32 -1.99
N GLU A 4 15.01 5.23 -1.95
CA GLU A 4 14.92 4.13 -2.92
C GLU A 4 13.75 3.20 -2.60
N ASP A 5 13.55 2.91 -1.31
CA ASP A 5 12.38 2.20 -0.80
C ASP A 5 11.08 2.97 -1.08
N ASN A 6 11.08 4.29 -0.92
CA ASN A 6 9.91 5.12 -1.21
C ASN A 6 9.53 5.11 -2.70
N ARG A 7 10.52 5.10 -3.61
CA ARG A 7 10.26 4.96 -5.04
C ARG A 7 9.68 3.59 -5.37
N ALA A 8 10.22 2.51 -4.81
CA ALA A 8 9.69 1.16 -5.05
C ALA A 8 8.24 1.02 -4.55
N VAL A 9 7.89 1.62 -3.41
CA VAL A 9 6.52 1.68 -2.89
C VAL A 9 5.59 2.41 -3.88
N GLN A 10 6.02 3.56 -4.40
CA GLN A 10 5.25 4.32 -5.39
C GLN A 10 5.03 3.52 -6.68
N GLU A 11 6.07 2.90 -7.23
CA GLU A 11 5.98 2.08 -8.46
C GLU A 11 4.97 0.94 -8.29
N ILE A 12 4.97 0.25 -7.15
CA ILE A 12 4.00 -0.82 -6.88
C ILE A 12 2.59 -0.24 -6.84
N ILE A 13 2.35 0.86 -6.10
CA ILE A 13 1.04 1.51 -5.99
C ILE A 13 0.50 1.96 -7.36
N GLU A 14 1.37 2.46 -8.24
CA GLU A 14 1.02 2.88 -9.60
C GLU A 14 0.65 1.70 -10.51
N SER A 15 1.21 0.52 -10.26
CA SER A 15 0.90 -0.71 -10.99
C SER A 15 -0.38 -1.42 -10.54
N LEU A 16 -0.99 -1.01 -9.42
CA LEU A 16 -2.20 -1.66 -8.89
C LEU A 16 -3.43 -1.31 -9.71
N GLU A 17 -4.32 -2.29 -9.87
CA GLU A 17 -5.67 -2.03 -10.36
C GLU A 17 -6.38 -0.98 -9.49
N PRO A 18 -7.23 -0.10 -10.05
CA PRO A 18 -7.87 0.98 -9.30
C PRO A 18 -8.60 0.50 -8.04
N GLY A 19 -9.23 -0.68 -8.11
CA GLY A 19 -9.91 -1.30 -6.97
C GLY A 19 -8.96 -1.83 -5.89
N GLU A 20 -7.84 -2.43 -6.28
CA GLU A 20 -6.81 -2.87 -5.32
C GLU A 20 -6.15 -1.67 -4.65
N ARG A 21 -5.83 -0.63 -5.43
CA ARG A 21 -5.28 0.61 -4.91
C ARG A 21 -6.22 1.22 -3.87
N ALA A 22 -7.50 1.41 -4.20
CA ALA A 22 -8.49 1.96 -3.26
C ALA A 22 -8.60 1.13 -1.97
N ALA A 23 -8.61 -0.21 -2.09
CA ALA A 23 -8.68 -1.10 -0.94
C ALA A 23 -7.44 -1.02 -0.03
N VAL A 24 -6.24 -0.92 -0.61
CA VAL A 24 -4.99 -0.72 0.15
C VAL A 24 -5.02 0.62 0.88
N PHE A 25 -5.39 1.71 0.21
CA PHE A 25 -5.47 3.03 0.86
C PHE A 25 -6.53 3.06 1.96
N ALA A 26 -7.65 2.34 1.80
CA ALA A 26 -8.67 2.22 2.83
C ALA A 26 -8.16 1.50 4.09
N LEU A 27 -7.28 0.50 3.94
CA LEU A 27 -6.67 -0.21 5.08
C LEU A 27 -5.74 0.68 5.91
N TRP A 28 -5.16 1.72 5.31
CA TRP A 28 -4.20 2.62 5.97
C TRP A 28 -4.74 4.01 6.25
N ALA A 29 -6.03 4.25 6.01
CA ALA A 29 -6.59 5.60 6.03
C ALA A 29 -6.30 6.33 7.36
N ASP A 30 -6.42 5.62 8.48
CA ASP A 30 -6.20 6.16 9.81
C ASP A 30 -4.71 6.42 10.10
N GLU A 31 -3.82 5.51 9.70
CA GLU A 31 -2.38 5.64 9.88
C GLU A 31 -1.80 6.75 9.01
N LEU A 32 -2.22 6.82 7.74
CA LEU A 32 -1.85 7.89 6.81
C LEU A 32 -2.34 9.24 7.35
N GLY A 33 -3.55 9.30 7.91
CA GLY A 33 -4.09 10.50 8.56
C GLY A 33 -3.26 10.97 9.77
N ARG A 34 -2.47 10.08 10.38
CA ARG A 34 -1.54 10.38 11.48
C ARG A 34 -0.13 10.72 11.00
N GLY A 35 0.11 10.77 9.69
CA GLY A 35 1.41 11.06 9.11
C GLY A 35 2.35 9.85 9.04
N TRP A 36 1.83 8.63 9.18
CA TRP A 36 2.62 7.43 8.94
C TRP A 36 2.98 7.30 7.46
N VAL A 37 4.21 6.86 7.20
CA VAL A 37 4.71 6.61 5.84
C VAL A 37 4.91 5.10 5.69
N PRO A 38 4.08 4.42 4.86
CA PRO A 38 4.18 2.99 4.66
C PRO A 38 5.48 2.61 3.95
N LYS A 39 6.10 1.52 4.42
CA LYS A 39 7.24 0.89 3.77
C LYS A 39 6.77 -0.21 2.83
N ARG A 40 7.69 -0.73 2.04
CA ARG A 40 7.44 -1.84 1.10
C ARG A 40 6.78 -3.05 1.78
N THR A 41 7.27 -3.46 2.94
CA THR A 41 6.72 -4.61 3.68
C THR A 41 5.27 -4.39 4.12
N ASP A 42 4.92 -3.14 4.44
CA ASP A 42 3.55 -2.80 4.81
C ASP A 42 2.62 -2.94 3.60
N LEU A 43 3.08 -2.46 2.43
CA LEU A 43 2.37 -2.62 1.15
C LEU A 43 2.17 -4.09 0.78
N GLU A 44 3.21 -4.91 0.92
CA GLU A 44 3.11 -6.36 0.68
C GLU A 44 2.08 -7.02 1.61
N ALA A 45 2.06 -6.64 2.90
CA ALA A 45 1.08 -7.13 3.87
C ALA A 45 -0.34 -6.68 3.53
N ALA A 46 -0.54 -5.41 3.18
CA ALA A 46 -1.86 -4.89 2.79
C ALA A 46 -2.39 -5.56 1.52
N LEU A 47 -1.53 -5.77 0.52
CA LEU A 47 -1.88 -6.49 -0.70
C LEU A 47 -2.28 -7.93 -0.43
N HIS A 48 -1.59 -8.62 0.48
CA HIS A 48 -1.99 -9.96 0.90
C HIS A 48 -3.40 -9.98 1.50
N VAL A 49 -3.73 -9.01 2.36
CA VAL A 49 -5.07 -8.87 2.94
C VAL A 49 -6.13 -8.54 1.88
N VAL A 50 -5.86 -7.61 0.97
CA VAL A 50 -6.82 -7.23 -0.08
C VAL A 50 -7.10 -8.40 -1.02
N ARG A 51 -6.06 -9.11 -1.45
CA ARG A 51 -6.19 -10.23 -2.40
C ARG A 51 -6.85 -11.46 -1.79
N SER A 52 -6.60 -11.75 -0.51
CA SER A 52 -7.24 -12.86 0.20
C SER A 52 -8.73 -12.62 0.48
N ARG A 53 -9.20 -11.37 0.43
CA ARG A 53 -10.61 -11.00 0.59
C ARG A 53 -11.38 -10.93 -0.75
N ARG A 54 -10.70 -11.11 -1.88
CA ARG A 54 -11.33 -11.19 -3.20
C ARG A 54 -11.90 -12.61 -3.37
N PRO A 55 -13.22 -12.78 -3.60
CA PRO A 55 -13.84 -14.09 -3.78
C PRO A 55 -13.39 -14.80 -5.06
#